data_AF-A0A403MMX9-F1
#
_entry.id   AF-A0A403MMX9-F1
#
_cell.length_a   1.000
_cell.length_b   1.000
_cell.length_c   1.000
_cell.angle_alpha   90.00
_cell.angle_beta   90.00
_cell.angle_gamma   90.00
#
_symmetry.space_group_name_H-M   'P 1'
#
loop_
_entity.id
_entity.type
_entity.pdbx_description
1 polymer ?
#
loop_
_entity_poly.entity_id
_entity_poly.type
_entity_poly.pdbx_seq_one_letter_code
_entity_poly.pdbx_strand_id
1 'polypeptide(L)'
;MNNTDSDINDTWLVGLSVDIDGTEMLVHYLVSATDLAHAEAGVLEMGRTWWPSLQREDDRHQWVYPGGVVWFNSIILLDDLENSILRGLKFPDAWTVTGSTDAPVLRD
;
A
#
# COMPACT_ATOMS: atom_id res chain seq x y z
N MET A 1 -4.41 34.94 -9.63
CA MET A 1 -3.93 34.26 -8.41
C MET A 1 -3.78 32.80 -8.76
N ASN A 2 -2.54 32.34 -8.84
CA ASN A 2 -2.21 30.95 -9.17
C ASN A 2 -2.46 30.12 -7.91
N ASN A 3 -3.48 29.29 -7.91
CA ASN A 3 -3.53 28.14 -7.00
C ASN A 3 -3.20 26.94 -7.87
N THR A 4 -1.93 26.53 -7.82
CA THR A 4 -1.53 25.22 -8.29
C THR A 4 -2.13 24.22 -7.33
N ASP A 5 -3.31 23.69 -7.64
CA ASP A 5 -3.68 22.35 -7.19
C ASP A 5 -2.61 21.43 -7.76
N SER A 6 -1.54 21.20 -7.00
CA SER A 6 -0.85 19.93 -7.06
C SER A 6 -1.95 18.89 -6.89
N ASP A 7 -2.22 18.05 -7.89
CA ASP A 7 -3.17 16.93 -7.78
C ASP A 7 -3.04 16.31 -6.38
N ILE A 8 -3.98 16.61 -5.47
CA ILE A 8 -3.83 16.28 -4.05
C ILE A 8 -4.17 14.81 -3.93
N ASN A 9 -3.18 13.95 -4.14
CA ASN A 9 -3.28 12.57 -3.76
C ASN A 9 -3.45 12.49 -2.24
N ASP A 10 -4.54 11.86 -1.80
CA ASP A 10 -4.75 11.47 -0.42
C ASP A 10 -3.66 10.47 0.00
N THR A 11 -3.25 10.52 1.27
CA THR A 11 -2.30 9.55 1.82
C THR A 11 -3.02 8.56 2.74
N TRP A 12 -2.82 7.29 2.48
CA TRP A 12 -3.42 6.18 3.19
C TRP A 12 -2.35 5.43 3.97
N LEU A 13 -2.62 5.11 5.23
CA LEU A 13 -1.83 4.14 5.99
C LEU A 13 -2.35 2.74 5.70
N VAL A 14 -1.52 1.93 5.07
CA VAL A 14 -1.83 0.55 4.71
C VAL A 14 -1.10 -0.38 5.65
N GLY A 15 -1.82 -1.36 6.22
CA GLY A 15 -1.27 -2.44 7.01
C GLY A 15 -1.37 -3.77 6.25
N LEU A 16 -0.28 -4.51 6.19
CA LEU A 16 -0.21 -5.87 5.67
C LEU A 16 0.35 -6.80 6.74
N SER A 17 -0.30 -7.92 7.00
CA SER A 17 0.27 -9.00 7.81
C SER A 17 1.15 -9.87 6.93
N VAL A 18 2.30 -10.29 7.44
CA VAL A 18 3.24 -11.17 6.73
C VAL A 18 3.62 -12.32 7.67
N ASP A 19 3.43 -13.55 7.23
CA ASP A 19 3.91 -14.76 7.94
C ASP A 19 5.04 -15.39 7.15
N ILE A 20 6.18 -15.54 7.82
CA ILE A 20 7.36 -16.26 7.32
C ILE A 20 7.74 -17.28 8.37
N ASP A 21 7.79 -18.56 7.97
CA ASP A 21 8.17 -19.68 8.83
C ASP A 21 7.41 -19.73 10.18
N GLY A 22 6.12 -19.35 10.18
CA GLY A 22 5.25 -19.35 11.36
C GLY A 22 5.40 -18.12 12.25
N THR A 23 6.18 -17.12 11.82
CA THR A 23 6.32 -15.84 12.50
C THR A 23 5.52 -14.77 11.77
N GLU A 24 4.44 -14.30 12.41
CA GLU A 24 3.60 -13.23 11.89
C GLU A 24 4.14 -11.84 12.30
N MET A 25 4.17 -10.92 11.34
CA MET A 25 4.57 -9.53 11.52
C MET A 25 3.58 -8.60 10.82
N LEU A 26 3.31 -7.44 11.41
CA LEU A 26 2.51 -6.39 10.78
C LEU A 26 3.44 -5.32 10.21
N VAL A 27 3.37 -5.10 8.90
CA VAL A 27 4.12 -4.06 8.19
C VAL A 27 3.20 -2.95 7.71
N HIS A 28 3.71 -1.72 7.71
CA HIS A 28 2.94 -0.52 7.39
C HIS A 28 3.59 0.26 6.26
N TYR A 29 2.77 0.72 5.32
CA TYR A 29 3.17 1.60 4.21
C TYR A 29 2.31 2.86 4.19
N LEU A 30 2.91 3.95 3.73
CA LEU A 30 2.16 5.11 3.29
C LEU A 30 1.91 4.99 1.79
N VAL A 31 0.65 5.10 1.38
CA VAL A 31 0.24 5.03 -0.02
C VAL A 31 -0.43 6.34 -0.40
N SER A 32 0.18 7.11 -1.29
CA SER A 32 -0.43 8.29 -1.91
C SER A 32 -1.17 7.90 -3.17
N ALA A 33 -2.47 8.19 -3.24
CA ALA A 33 -3.32 7.85 -4.36
C ALA A 33 -4.43 8.90 -4.54
N THR A 34 -5.01 8.97 -5.74
CA THR A 34 -6.04 9.98 -6.05
C THR A 34 -7.35 9.75 -5.30
N ASP A 35 -7.68 8.50 -4.99
CA ASP A 35 -8.86 8.10 -4.21
C ASP A 35 -8.64 6.71 -3.60
N LEU A 36 -9.63 6.24 -2.82
CA LEU A 36 -9.60 4.91 -2.20
C LEU A 36 -9.46 3.78 -3.23
N ALA A 37 -10.13 3.86 -4.39
CA ALA A 37 -10.09 2.79 -5.38
C ALA A 37 -8.69 2.63 -5.99
N HIS A 38 -7.98 3.74 -6.20
CA HIS A 38 -6.57 3.71 -6.62
C HIS A 38 -5.68 3.20 -5.49
N ALA A 39 -5.91 3.60 -4.24
CA ALA A 39 -5.16 3.10 -3.11
C ALA A 39 -5.30 1.57 -2.98
N GLU A 40 -6.53 1.05 -3.02
CA GLU A 40 -6.83 -0.39 -3.00
C GLU A 40 -6.15 -1.11 -4.18
N ALA A 41 -6.27 -0.59 -5.40
CA ALA A 41 -5.60 -1.17 -6.56
C ALA A 41 -4.08 -1.22 -6.38
N GLY A 42 -3.48 -0.16 -5.85
CA GLY A 42 -2.06 -0.13 -5.51
C GLY A 42 -1.68 -1.20 -4.49
N VAL A 43 -2.48 -1.39 -3.43
CA VAL A 43 -2.24 -2.41 -2.41
C VAL A 43 -2.37 -3.82 -2.99
N LEU A 44 -3.34 -4.05 -3.88
CA LEU A 44 -3.46 -5.33 -4.58
C LEU A 44 -2.20 -5.64 -5.38
N GLU A 45 -1.65 -4.65 -6.07
CA GLU A 45 -0.42 -4.80 -6.84
C GLU A 45 0.80 -5.02 -5.94
N MET A 46 0.91 -4.30 -4.81
CA MET A 46 1.93 -4.55 -3.79
C MET A 46 1.87 -6.00 -3.31
N GLY A 47 0.66 -6.47 -2.99
CA GLY A 47 0.42 -7.83 -2.52
C GLY A 47 0.85 -8.88 -3.54
N ARG A 48 0.61 -8.65 -4.84
CA ARG A 48 0.99 -9.55 -5.95
C ARG A 48 2.48 -9.54 -6.29
N THR A 49 3.17 -8.45 -6.00
CA THR A 49 4.57 -8.22 -6.37
C THR A 49 5.53 -8.28 -5.19
N TRP A 50 5.00 -8.59 -3.99
CA TRP A 50 5.76 -8.67 -2.74
C TRP A 50 7.03 -9.52 -2.87
N TRP A 51 6.89 -10.69 -3.49
CA TRP A 51 8.02 -11.52 -3.91
C TRP A 51 7.87 -11.99 -5.35
N PRO A 52 8.97 -12.39 -6.01
CA PRO A 52 8.95 -12.68 -7.45
C PRO A 52 8.08 -13.89 -7.87
N SER A 53 7.75 -14.79 -6.95
CA SER A 53 7.16 -16.09 -7.27
C SER A 53 5.78 -16.27 -6.61
N LEU A 54 4.81 -15.42 -6.96
CA LEU A 54 3.43 -15.58 -6.48
C LEU A 54 2.89 -16.96 -6.90
N GLN A 55 2.47 -17.76 -5.93
CA GLN A 55 1.93 -19.10 -6.19
C GLN A 55 0.41 -19.09 -6.29
N ARG A 56 -0.24 -18.30 -5.43
CA ARG A 56 -1.69 -18.25 -5.34
C ARG A 56 -2.15 -16.90 -4.78
N GLU A 57 -3.23 -16.38 -5.34
CA GLU A 57 -3.98 -15.24 -4.81
C GLU A 57 -5.36 -15.73 -4.38
N ASP A 58 -5.74 -15.45 -3.14
CA ASP A 58 -7.02 -15.83 -2.56
C ASP A 58 -7.84 -14.58 -2.23
N ASP A 59 -9.04 -14.50 -2.81
CA ASP A 59 -10.04 -13.45 -2.61
C ASP A 59 -9.52 -12.02 -2.74
N ARG A 60 -8.37 -11.79 -3.41
CA ARG A 60 -7.68 -10.50 -3.55
C ARG A 60 -7.18 -9.87 -2.23
N HIS A 61 -7.18 -10.60 -1.12
CA HIS A 61 -6.69 -10.09 0.17
C HIS A 61 -5.57 -10.94 0.75
N GLN A 62 -5.21 -12.05 0.08
CA GLN A 62 -4.17 -12.97 0.51
C GLN A 62 -3.32 -13.39 -0.69
N TRP A 63 -2.00 -13.32 -0.50
CA TRP A 63 -1.01 -13.72 -1.50
C TRP A 63 -0.04 -14.73 -0.91
N VAL A 64 -0.02 -15.92 -1.49
CA VAL A 64 0.79 -17.05 -1.04
C VAL A 64 2.03 -17.17 -1.91
N TYR A 65 3.16 -17.30 -1.25
CA TYR A 65 4.48 -17.42 -1.82
C TYR A 65 5.20 -18.64 -1.26
N PRO A 66 6.29 -19.12 -1.92
CA PRO A 66 7.04 -20.27 -1.43
C PRO A 66 7.61 -20.08 -0.02
N GLY A 67 7.93 -18.83 0.34
CA GLY A 67 8.57 -18.47 1.61
C GLY A 67 7.64 -17.84 2.64
N GLY A 68 6.34 -17.73 2.37
CA GLY A 68 5.42 -17.08 3.30
C GLY A 68 4.11 -16.65 2.69
N VAL A 69 3.30 -15.97 3.50
CA VAL A 69 1.99 -15.48 3.11
C VAL A 69 1.87 -14.01 3.50
N VAL A 70 1.24 -13.22 2.64
CA VAL A 70 0.92 -11.81 2.89
C VAL A 70 -0.60 -11.64 2.90
N TRP A 71 -1.14 -10.92 3.88
CA TRP A 71 -2.55 -10.59 3.98
C TRP A 71 -2.77 -9.09 4.08
N PHE A 72 -3.78 -8.62 3.37
CA PHE A 72 -4.35 -7.30 3.62
C PHE A 72 -4.98 -7.24 5.01
N ASN A 73 -4.57 -6.25 5.81
CA ASN A 73 -5.07 -6.05 7.17
C ASN A 73 -5.91 -4.78 7.28
N SER A 74 -5.39 -3.63 6.83
CA SER A 74 -6.08 -2.35 6.99
C SER A 74 -5.68 -1.32 5.94
N ILE A 75 -6.61 -0.40 5.65
CA ILE A 75 -6.36 0.83 4.90
C ILE A 75 -7.09 1.98 5.60
N ILE A 76 -6.36 3.04 5.92
CA ILE A 76 -6.87 4.16 6.74
C ILE A 76 -6.50 5.46 6.04
N LEU A 77 -7.49 6.30 5.74
CA LEU A 77 -7.24 7.65 5.25
C LEU A 77 -6.62 8.48 6.36
N LEU A 78 -5.45 9.06 6.10
CA LEU A 78 -4.80 9.94 7.06
C LEU A 78 -5.26 11.38 6.86
N ASP A 79 -5.43 12.10 7.96
CA ASP A 79 -5.49 13.55 7.89
C ASP A 79 -4.09 14.17 7.67
N ASP A 80 -4.05 15.48 7.42
CA ASP A 80 -2.80 16.21 7.17
C ASP A 80 -1.80 16.11 8.33
N LEU A 81 -2.29 16.09 9.58
CA LEU A 81 -1.46 16.03 10.78
C LEU A 81 -0.85 14.63 10.93
N GLU A 82 -1.66 13.58 10.82
CA GLU A 82 -1.23 12.19 10.88
C GLU A 82 -0.21 11.88 9.76
N ASN A 83 -0.51 12.32 8.53
CA ASN A 83 0.40 12.19 7.39
C ASN A 83 1.74 12.90 7.65
N SER A 84 1.70 14.16 8.13
CA SER A 84 2.91 14.91 8.46
C SER A 84 3.74 14.23 9.56
N ILE A 85 3.09 13.68 10.60
CA ILE A 85 3.78 12.97 11.69
C ILE A 85 4.44 11.70 11.14
N LEU A 86 3.69 10.85 10.44
CA LEU A 86 4.17 9.55 9.98
C LEU A 86 5.28 9.70 8.93
N ARG A 87 5.18 10.64 8.00
CA ARG A 87 6.28 10.97 7.06
C ARG A 87 7.51 11.51 7.79
N GLY A 88 7.30 12.29 8.85
CA GLY A 88 8.37 12.84 9.69
C GLY A 88 9.19 11.77 10.42
N LEU A 89 8.60 10.61 10.73
CA LEU A 89 9.29 9.49 11.39
C LEU A 89 10.31 8.79 10.48
N LYS A 90 10.17 8.90 9.15
CA LYS A 90 11.05 8.26 8.15
C LYS A 90 11.23 6.74 8.34
N PHE A 91 10.29 6.10 9.03
CA PHE A 91 10.26 4.66 9.24
C PHE A 91 9.37 3.95 8.21
N PRO A 92 8.13 4.40 7.94
CA PRO A 92 7.31 3.76 6.92
C PRO A 92 7.84 4.08 5.52
N ASP A 93 7.94 3.05 4.68
CA ASP A 93 8.13 3.26 3.25
C ASP A 93 6.89 3.94 2.67
N ALA A 94 7.12 4.87 1.74
CA ALA A 94 6.07 5.63 1.09
C ALA A 94 6.04 5.29 -0.40
N TRP A 95 4.84 5.11 -0.94
CA TRP A 95 4.60 4.79 -2.33
C TRP A 95 3.55 5.72 -2.91
N THR A 96 3.70 6.06 -4.18
CA THR A 96 2.68 6.78 -4.96
C THR A 96 2.06 5.83 -5.98
N VAL A 97 0.74 5.73 -5.98
CA VAL A 97 -0.02 4.99 -6.98
C VAL A 97 -0.37 5.90 -8.13
N THR A 98 -0.03 5.46 -9.34
CA THR A 98 -0.34 6.13 -10.60
C THR A 98 -0.96 5.13 -11.58
N GLY A 99 -1.35 5.58 -12.77
CA GLY A 99 -2.00 4.72 -13.75
C GLY A 99 -3.51 4.61 -13.53
N SER A 100 -4.11 3.47 -13.90
CA SER A 100 -5.54 3.20 -13.69
C SER A 100 -5.74 2.14 -12.61
N THR A 101 -6.96 2.02 -12.08
CA THR A 101 -7.32 0.98 -11.10
C THR A 101 -7.14 -0.45 -11.62
N ASP A 102 -7.21 -0.67 -12.94
CA ASP A 102 -7.00 -1.98 -13.57
C ASP A 102 -5.52 -2.29 -13.83
N ALA A 103 -4.68 -1.26 -13.92
CA ALA A 103 -3.25 -1.36 -14.18
C ALA A 103 -2.50 -0.31 -13.34
N PRO A 104 -2.53 -0.45 -12.00
CA PRO A 104 -1.88 0.49 -11.10
C PRO A 104 -0.36 0.39 -11.24
N VAL A 105 0.32 1.51 -11.07
CA VAL A 105 1.78 1.59 -11.10
C VAL A 105 2.27 2.22 -9.80
N LEU A 106 3.04 1.43 -9.04
CA LEU A 106 3.69 1.82 -7.80
C LEU A 106 5.01 2.54 -8.07
N ARG A 107 5.23 3.67 -7.40
CA ARG A 107 6.45 4.49 -7.47
C ARG A 107 6.92 4.84 -6.06
N ASP A 108 8.22 4.85 -5.84
CA ASP A 108 8.83 5.34 -4.59
C ASP A 108 8.87 6.88 -4.53
#